data_AF-A0A8H8ZBL7-F1
#
_entry.id   AF-A0A8H8ZBL7-F1
#
_cell.length_a   1.000
_cell.length_b   1.000
_cell.length_c   1.000
_cell.angle_alpha   90.00
_cell.angle_beta   90.00
_cell.angle_gamma   90.00
#
_symmetry.space_group_name_H-M   'P 1'
#
loop_
_entity.id
_entity.type
_entity.pdbx_description
1 polymer ?
#
loop_
_entity_poly.entity_id
_entity_poly.type
_entity_poly.pdbx_seq_one_letter_code
_entity_poly.pdbx_strand_id
1 'polypeptide(L)'
;VSTEAGAAPGIYTISVTQLAQAQSLRTDSPTIIASTKDALGDESSDTRTIKITQDGRKEPLEIKLNKDQTSLDEISKAINDADSGISASIVKVKDGNYQLVLTASEGLANKMTISVEGDSKLNDLLAYDSKTNTGNMKELVNAQNAQLNVNGIDIERSSNKITDAPQGVTLDLTKKVTDVRVTVTKSNDKATEAIKGWVDSYNSLIDTFNTLT
;
A
#
# COMPACT_ATOMS: atom_id res chain seq x y z
N VAL A 1 17.41 4.16 6.57
CA VAL A 1 17.19 5.34 7.42
C VAL A 1 17.64 6.57 6.65
N SER A 2 16.80 7.59 6.59
CA SER A 2 17.12 8.90 6.00
C SER A 2 16.62 10.02 6.92
N THR A 3 17.10 11.24 6.70
CA THR A 3 16.72 12.41 7.51
C THR A 3 16.27 13.56 6.62
N GLU A 4 15.34 14.36 7.14
CA GLU A 4 14.94 15.65 6.59
C GLU A 4 15.55 16.79 7.40
N ALA A 5 15.47 18.02 6.86
CA ALA A 5 15.94 19.21 7.57
C ALA A 5 15.19 19.35 8.91
N GLY A 6 15.94 19.60 9.98
CA GLY A 6 15.37 19.73 11.33
C GLY A 6 15.33 18.43 12.15
N ALA A 7 15.84 17.30 11.63
CA ALA A 7 16.08 16.12 12.44
C ALA A 7 17.01 16.42 13.62
N ALA A 8 16.60 16.04 14.84
CA ALA A 8 17.40 16.27 16.04
C ALA A 8 18.67 15.40 16.03
N PRO A 9 19.86 15.98 16.21
CA PRO A 9 21.08 15.19 16.40
C PRO A 9 20.98 14.36 17.68
N GLY A 10 21.44 13.12 17.62
CA GLY A 10 21.32 12.21 18.74
C GLY A 10 21.58 10.76 18.39
N ILE A 11 21.47 9.93 19.41
CA ILE A 11 21.55 8.48 19.28
C ILE A 11 20.17 7.91 19.61
N TYR A 12 19.69 7.06 18.72
CA TYR A 12 18.43 6.34 18.86
C TYR A 12 18.71 4.85 18.87
N THR A 13 18.33 4.16 19.94
CA THR A 13 18.29 2.70 19.98
C THR A 13 16.93 2.24 19.47
N ILE A 14 16.93 1.40 18.44
CA ILE A 14 15.75 0.97 17.72
C ILE A 14 15.67 -0.55 17.72
N SER A 15 14.51 -1.07 18.15
CA SER A 15 14.15 -2.48 18.05
C SER A 15 12.87 -2.62 17.24
N VAL A 16 12.83 -3.54 16.29
CA VAL A 16 11.65 -3.82 15.46
C VAL A 16 11.18 -5.23 15.76
N THR A 17 10.01 -5.35 16.37
CA THR A 17 9.45 -6.64 16.83
C THR A 17 8.48 -7.24 15.81
N GLN A 18 7.79 -6.37 15.05
CA GLN A 18 6.85 -6.76 14.01
C GLN A 18 6.91 -5.79 12.83
N LEU A 19 6.82 -6.33 11.61
CA LEU A 19 6.65 -5.54 10.40
C LEU A 19 5.16 -5.38 10.12
N ALA A 20 4.79 -4.25 9.52
CA ALA A 20 3.46 -4.11 8.96
C ALA A 20 3.26 -5.11 7.83
N GLN A 21 2.06 -5.67 7.73
CA GLN A 21 1.66 -6.58 6.66
C GLN A 21 0.39 -6.04 5.99
N ALA A 22 0.36 -6.12 4.67
CA ALA A 22 -0.83 -5.85 3.87
C ALA A 22 -1.71 -7.09 3.80
N GLN A 23 -3.02 -6.91 4.04
CA GLN A 23 -3.96 -8.01 3.85
C GLN A 23 -3.99 -8.39 2.38
N SER A 24 -3.98 -9.70 2.09
CA SER A 24 -4.30 -10.21 0.76
C SER A 24 -5.38 -11.28 0.83
N LEU A 25 -6.34 -11.17 -0.08
CA LEU A 25 -7.47 -12.07 -0.24
C LEU A 25 -7.43 -12.67 -1.64
N ARG A 26 -7.80 -13.94 -1.77
CA ARG A 26 -8.01 -14.56 -3.08
C ARG A 26 -9.39 -15.17 -3.21
N THR A 27 -9.91 -15.24 -4.42
CA THR A 27 -11.10 -16.06 -4.70
C THR A 27 -10.83 -17.53 -4.36
N ASP A 28 -11.76 -18.17 -3.65
CA ASP A 28 -11.72 -19.59 -3.29
C ASP A 28 -13.02 -20.30 -3.71
N SER A 29 -13.44 -20.07 -4.96
CA SER A 29 -14.65 -20.64 -5.53
C SER A 29 -14.54 -22.17 -5.65
N PRO A 30 -15.62 -22.92 -5.32
CA PRO A 30 -15.67 -24.36 -5.60
C PRO A 30 -15.71 -24.66 -7.11
N THR A 31 -16.12 -23.69 -7.92
CA THR A 31 -16.11 -23.80 -9.39
C THR A 31 -14.85 -23.13 -9.92
N ILE A 32 -14.10 -23.86 -10.74
CA ILE A 32 -12.89 -23.34 -11.39
C ILE A 32 -13.27 -22.24 -12.35
N ILE A 33 -12.60 -21.09 -12.26
CA ILE A 33 -12.68 -20.02 -13.26
C ILE A 33 -11.74 -20.41 -14.41
N ALA A 34 -12.31 -20.85 -15.52
CA ALA A 34 -11.58 -21.45 -16.62
C ALA A 34 -10.93 -20.42 -17.55
N SER A 35 -11.49 -19.21 -17.63
CA SER A 35 -10.97 -18.10 -18.41
C SER A 35 -11.10 -16.77 -17.64
N THR A 36 -10.19 -15.84 -17.89
CA THR A 36 -10.27 -14.48 -17.32
C THR A 36 -11.39 -13.64 -17.95
N LYS A 37 -11.96 -14.12 -19.06
CA LYS A 37 -13.03 -13.48 -19.83
C LYS A 37 -14.43 -14.02 -19.51
N ASP A 38 -14.55 -15.08 -18.72
CA ASP A 38 -15.85 -15.64 -18.37
C ASP A 38 -16.67 -14.63 -17.56
N ALA A 39 -17.98 -14.54 -17.83
CA ALA A 39 -18.88 -13.70 -17.04
C ALA A 39 -19.16 -14.36 -15.67
N LEU A 40 -18.67 -13.73 -14.60
CA LEU A 40 -18.77 -14.28 -13.24
C LEU A 40 -19.98 -13.75 -12.48
N GLY A 41 -20.65 -12.72 -12.99
CA GLY A 41 -21.86 -12.16 -12.43
C GLY A 41 -23.14 -12.74 -13.02
N ASP A 42 -24.26 -12.27 -12.50
CA ASP A 42 -25.60 -12.51 -13.04
C ASP A 42 -25.81 -11.68 -14.32
N GLU A 43 -25.94 -12.37 -15.44
CA GLU A 43 -26.15 -11.75 -16.76
C GLU A 43 -27.50 -11.04 -16.86
N SER A 44 -28.46 -11.28 -15.96
CA SER A 44 -29.73 -10.55 -15.93
C SER A 44 -29.62 -9.15 -15.30
N SER A 45 -28.60 -8.90 -14.47
CA SER A 45 -28.39 -7.60 -13.82
C SER A 45 -27.76 -6.57 -14.76
N ASP A 46 -28.34 -5.37 -14.84
CA ASP A 46 -27.83 -4.26 -15.68
C ASP A 46 -26.75 -3.42 -15.00
N THR A 47 -26.80 -3.30 -13.68
CA THR A 47 -25.74 -2.70 -12.84
C THR A 47 -25.52 -3.48 -11.55
N ARG A 48 -24.30 -3.42 -11.02
CA ARG A 48 -23.96 -3.92 -9.68
C ARG A 48 -22.85 -3.06 -9.08
N THR A 49 -22.67 -3.15 -7.78
CA THR A 49 -21.65 -2.37 -7.06
C THR A 49 -20.84 -3.29 -6.15
N ILE A 50 -19.52 -3.38 -6.39
CA ILE A 50 -18.60 -3.95 -5.41
C ILE A 50 -18.35 -2.89 -4.35
N LYS A 51 -18.60 -3.24 -3.10
CA LYS A 51 -18.41 -2.38 -1.94
C LYS A 51 -17.29 -2.91 -1.07
N ILE A 52 -16.27 -2.10 -0.82
CA ILE A 52 -15.14 -2.44 0.03
C ILE A 52 -15.04 -1.45 1.19
N THR A 53 -15.26 -1.93 2.41
CA THR A 53 -15.10 -1.15 3.64
C THR A 53 -13.79 -1.51 4.35
N GLN A 54 -13.12 -0.50 4.89
CA GLN A 54 -11.91 -0.63 5.70
C GLN A 54 -12.04 0.33 6.89
N ASP A 55 -11.60 -0.05 8.09
CA ASP A 55 -11.72 0.82 9.29
C ASP A 55 -10.95 2.14 9.12
N GLY A 56 -9.86 2.12 8.34
CA GLY A 56 -9.06 3.30 8.01
C GLY A 56 -9.70 4.25 6.99
N ARG A 57 -10.84 3.88 6.40
CA ARG A 57 -11.57 4.72 5.42
C ARG A 57 -12.90 5.17 6.04
N LYS A 58 -13.22 6.47 5.89
CA LYS A 58 -14.48 7.04 6.40
C LYS A 58 -15.71 6.51 5.67
N GLU A 59 -15.62 6.44 4.34
CA GLU A 59 -16.70 5.96 3.47
C GLU A 59 -16.29 4.64 2.80
N PRO A 60 -17.23 3.75 2.47
CA PRO A 60 -16.95 2.59 1.64
C PRO A 60 -16.37 2.98 0.27
N LEU A 61 -15.47 2.17 -0.27
CA LEU A 61 -15.13 2.23 -1.69
C LEU A 61 -16.24 1.52 -2.47
N GLU A 62 -16.85 2.22 -3.41
CA GLU A 62 -17.89 1.68 -4.28
C GLU A 62 -17.41 1.65 -5.73
N ILE A 63 -17.34 0.45 -6.31
CA ILE A 63 -16.93 0.21 -7.68
C ILE A 63 -18.15 -0.29 -8.45
N LYS A 64 -18.69 0.55 -9.32
CA LYS A 64 -19.85 0.23 -10.15
C LYS A 64 -19.40 -0.56 -11.38
N LEU A 65 -20.09 -1.66 -11.65
CA LEU A 65 -19.87 -2.50 -12.81
C LEU A 65 -21.16 -2.59 -13.64
N ASN A 66 -21.03 -2.41 -14.95
CA ASN A 66 -22.10 -2.64 -15.90
C ASN A 66 -22.26 -4.15 -16.18
N LYS A 67 -23.29 -4.51 -16.96
CA LYS A 67 -23.65 -5.90 -17.30
C LYS A 67 -22.46 -6.74 -17.75
N ASP A 68 -21.62 -6.16 -18.58
CA ASP A 68 -20.54 -6.88 -19.28
C ASP A 68 -19.21 -6.87 -18.49
N GLN A 69 -19.18 -6.21 -17.33
CA GLN A 69 -17.96 -5.95 -16.55
C GLN A 69 -17.80 -6.90 -15.37
N THR A 70 -18.16 -8.17 -15.56
CA THR A 70 -18.14 -9.18 -14.49
C THR A 70 -17.08 -10.27 -14.70
N SER A 71 -16.18 -10.10 -15.66
CA SER A 71 -15.04 -11.00 -15.86
C SER A 71 -13.87 -10.63 -14.95
N LEU A 72 -12.91 -11.55 -14.74
CA LEU A 72 -11.72 -11.23 -13.92
C LEU A 72 -10.93 -10.05 -14.46
N ASP A 73 -10.81 -9.95 -15.78
CA ASP A 73 -10.09 -8.84 -16.42
C ASP A 73 -10.78 -7.50 -16.14
N GLU A 74 -12.10 -7.45 -16.27
CA GLU A 74 -12.86 -6.23 -16.02
C GLU A 74 -12.92 -5.86 -14.54
N ILE A 75 -13.08 -6.84 -13.64
CA ILE A 75 -13.11 -6.62 -12.19
C ILE A 75 -11.75 -6.12 -11.71
N SER A 76 -10.65 -6.77 -12.11
CA SER A 76 -9.31 -6.34 -11.71
C SER A 76 -8.98 -4.95 -12.24
N LYS A 77 -9.35 -4.65 -13.48
CA LYS A 77 -9.22 -3.32 -14.06
C LYS A 77 -10.03 -2.28 -13.28
N ALA A 78 -11.30 -2.54 -13.02
CA ALA A 78 -12.17 -1.60 -12.31
C ALA A 78 -11.69 -1.29 -10.88
N ILE A 79 -11.15 -2.30 -10.16
CA ILE A 79 -10.55 -2.08 -8.83
C ILE A 79 -9.29 -1.24 -8.93
N ASN A 80 -8.41 -1.52 -9.89
CA ASN A 80 -7.15 -0.78 -10.05
C ASN A 80 -7.38 0.66 -10.54
N ASP A 81 -8.36 0.89 -11.42
CA ASP A 81 -8.72 2.22 -11.92
C ASP A 81 -9.37 3.11 -10.85
N ALA A 82 -9.85 2.54 -9.74
CA ALA A 82 -10.44 3.28 -8.63
C ALA A 82 -9.40 4.00 -7.73
N ASP A 83 -8.09 3.76 -7.94
CA ASP A 83 -6.96 4.38 -7.23
C ASP A 83 -7.16 4.48 -5.70
N SER A 84 -7.57 3.36 -5.10
CA SER A 84 -8.08 3.35 -3.72
C SER A 84 -7.06 2.89 -2.68
N GLY A 85 -5.81 2.61 -3.09
CA GLY A 85 -4.82 1.90 -2.26
C GLY A 85 -5.08 0.39 -2.10
N ILE A 86 -5.97 -0.17 -2.94
CA ILE A 86 -6.18 -1.61 -3.10
C ILE A 86 -5.74 -1.97 -4.52
N SER A 87 -5.00 -3.07 -4.65
CA SER A 87 -4.59 -3.61 -5.94
C SER A 87 -5.29 -4.93 -6.21
N ALA A 88 -5.67 -5.15 -7.47
CA ALA A 88 -6.24 -6.38 -7.95
C ALA A 88 -5.32 -7.00 -9.00
N SER A 89 -5.08 -8.31 -8.88
CA SER A 89 -4.24 -9.08 -9.79
C SER A 89 -4.88 -10.42 -10.10
N ILE A 90 -4.60 -10.95 -11.29
CA ILE A 90 -5.08 -12.27 -11.71
C ILE A 90 -3.91 -13.23 -11.67
N VAL A 91 -4.06 -14.31 -10.91
CA VAL A 91 -3.08 -15.38 -10.81
C VAL A 91 -3.57 -16.56 -11.64
N LYS A 92 -2.77 -16.96 -12.63
CA LYS A 92 -2.95 -18.22 -13.35
C LYS A 92 -2.37 -19.35 -12.51
N VAL A 93 -3.23 -20.15 -11.88
CA VAL A 93 -2.79 -21.30 -11.08
C VAL A 93 -2.27 -22.41 -12.00
N LYS A 94 -3.00 -22.67 -13.09
CA LYS A 94 -2.62 -23.55 -14.20
C LYS A 94 -3.50 -23.22 -15.42
N ASP A 95 -3.26 -23.88 -16.54
CA ASP A 95 -4.16 -23.76 -17.69
C ASP A 95 -5.60 -24.10 -17.30
N GLY A 96 -6.53 -23.19 -17.65
CA GLY A 96 -7.93 -23.33 -17.29
C GLY A 96 -8.24 -23.13 -15.80
N ASN A 97 -7.38 -22.48 -15.02
CA ASN A 97 -7.67 -22.12 -13.62
C ASN A 97 -7.02 -20.78 -13.23
N TYR A 98 -7.87 -19.78 -13.01
CA TYR A 98 -7.49 -18.43 -12.66
C TYR A 98 -8.11 -18.00 -11.33
N GLN A 99 -7.41 -17.12 -10.61
CA GLN A 99 -7.87 -16.56 -9.34
C GLN A 99 -7.67 -15.05 -9.32
N LEU A 100 -8.63 -14.32 -8.76
CA LEU A 100 -8.44 -12.92 -8.40
C LEU A 100 -7.75 -12.84 -7.05
N VAL A 101 -6.72 -12.00 -6.94
CA VAL A 101 -6.05 -11.67 -5.69
C VAL A 101 -6.17 -10.16 -5.47
N LEU A 102 -6.72 -9.78 -4.32
CA LEU A 102 -6.84 -8.40 -3.86
C LEU A 102 -5.85 -8.16 -2.74
N THR A 103 -5.06 -7.09 -2.83
CA THR A 103 -4.09 -6.69 -1.79
C THR A 103 -4.37 -5.26 -1.36
N ALA A 104 -4.59 -5.07 -0.05
CA ALA A 104 -4.78 -3.76 0.55
C ALA A 104 -3.44 -3.05 0.83
N SER A 105 -3.51 -1.83 1.35
CA SER A 105 -2.35 -1.18 1.97
C SER A 105 -1.96 -1.87 3.29
N GLU A 106 -0.72 -1.67 3.74
CA GLU A 106 -0.22 -2.23 5.00
C GLU A 106 -1.02 -1.76 6.23
N GLY A 107 -1.16 -2.61 7.25
CA GLY A 107 -1.72 -2.21 8.54
C GLY A 107 -3.15 -2.67 8.82
N LEU A 108 -3.47 -2.83 10.10
CA LEU A 108 -4.74 -3.40 10.59
C LEU A 108 -5.98 -2.62 10.14
N ALA A 109 -5.87 -1.29 10.06
CA ALA A 109 -6.96 -0.42 9.63
C ALA A 109 -7.36 -0.63 8.16
N ASN A 110 -6.49 -1.27 7.37
CA ASN A 110 -6.69 -1.51 5.94
C ASN A 110 -7.27 -2.90 5.64
N LYS A 111 -7.74 -3.64 6.65
CA LYS A 111 -8.50 -4.88 6.41
C LYS A 111 -9.77 -4.61 5.61
N MET A 112 -10.00 -5.41 4.59
CA MET A 112 -11.10 -5.29 3.64
C MET A 112 -12.27 -6.15 4.09
N THR A 113 -13.45 -5.55 4.17
CA THR A 113 -14.73 -6.26 4.11
C THR A 113 -15.36 -5.96 2.76
N ILE A 114 -15.73 -6.99 2.01
CA ILE A 114 -16.17 -6.93 0.62
C ILE A 114 -17.58 -7.50 0.52
N SER A 115 -18.46 -6.77 -0.17
CA SER A 115 -19.77 -7.25 -0.59
C SER A 115 -20.09 -6.77 -2.01
N VAL A 116 -21.05 -7.41 -2.66
CA VAL A 116 -21.56 -6.99 -3.97
C VAL A 116 -23.06 -6.76 -3.90
N GLU A 117 -23.48 -5.54 -4.20
CA GLU A 117 -24.88 -5.15 -4.26
C GLU A 117 -25.40 -5.30 -5.70
N GLY A 118 -26.59 -5.87 -5.88
CA GLY A 118 -27.23 -6.05 -7.20
C GLY A 118 -26.80 -7.28 -8.00
N ASP A 119 -25.96 -8.16 -7.44
CA ASP A 119 -25.51 -9.40 -8.10
C ASP A 119 -25.10 -10.45 -7.06
N SER A 120 -26.01 -11.38 -6.73
CA SER A 120 -25.74 -12.40 -5.71
C SER A 120 -24.71 -13.43 -6.17
N LYS A 121 -24.65 -13.74 -7.47
CA LYS A 121 -23.69 -14.69 -8.03
C LYS A 121 -22.27 -14.14 -7.90
N LEU A 122 -22.07 -12.85 -8.19
CA LEU A 122 -20.76 -12.20 -7.99
C LEU A 122 -20.46 -11.98 -6.50
N ASN A 123 -21.47 -11.69 -5.67
CA ASN A 123 -21.31 -11.63 -4.22
C ASN A 123 -20.82 -12.97 -3.67
N ASP A 124 -21.38 -14.09 -4.12
CA ASP A 124 -20.96 -15.43 -3.70
C ASP A 124 -19.51 -15.74 -4.08
N LEU A 125 -18.91 -15.03 -5.05
CA LEU A 125 -17.50 -15.16 -5.37
C LEU A 125 -16.59 -14.26 -4.52
N LEU A 126 -17.01 -13.02 -4.29
CA LEU A 126 -16.16 -11.95 -3.76
C LEU A 126 -16.42 -11.59 -2.28
N ALA A 127 -17.52 -12.05 -1.69
CA ALA A 127 -17.89 -11.67 -0.34
C ALA A 127 -16.85 -12.13 0.69
N TYR A 128 -16.51 -11.22 1.60
CA TYR A 128 -15.60 -11.45 2.71
C TYR A 128 -15.84 -10.45 3.83
N ASP A 129 -15.90 -10.91 5.08
CA ASP A 129 -16.03 -10.08 6.28
C ASP A 129 -14.74 -10.19 7.11
N SER A 130 -14.01 -9.08 7.23
CA SER A 130 -12.75 -9.04 7.96
C SER A 130 -12.88 -9.05 9.49
N LYS A 131 -14.08 -8.85 10.03
CA LYS A 131 -14.34 -8.88 11.48
C LYS A 131 -14.53 -10.29 11.96
N THR A 132 -15.25 -11.10 11.17
CA THR A 132 -15.50 -12.52 11.46
C THR A 132 -14.52 -13.45 10.77
N ASN A 133 -13.74 -12.97 9.79
CA ASN A 133 -12.89 -13.75 8.91
C ASN A 133 -13.68 -14.86 8.18
N THR A 134 -14.82 -14.49 7.62
CA THR A 134 -15.75 -15.40 6.93
C THR A 134 -16.12 -14.88 5.55
N GLY A 135 -16.56 -15.76 4.67
CA GLY A 135 -16.95 -15.42 3.31
C GLY A 135 -16.42 -16.47 2.34
N ASN A 136 -16.44 -16.13 1.04
CA ASN A 136 -16.03 -17.02 -0.03
C ASN A 136 -14.66 -16.69 -0.60
N MET A 137 -14.11 -15.51 -0.28
CA MET A 137 -12.68 -15.27 -0.45
C MET A 137 -11.89 -15.85 0.73
N LYS A 138 -10.68 -16.31 0.43
CA LYS A 138 -9.73 -16.82 1.41
C LYS A 138 -8.62 -15.79 1.69
N GLU A 139 -8.37 -15.55 2.97
CA GLU A 139 -7.22 -14.75 3.40
C GLU A 139 -5.91 -15.51 3.19
N LEU A 140 -4.96 -14.87 2.49
CA LEU A 140 -3.62 -15.38 2.24
C LEU A 140 -2.60 -14.78 3.23
N VAL A 141 -2.71 -13.48 3.47
CA VAL A 141 -1.89 -12.73 4.42
C VAL A 141 -2.83 -11.89 5.27
N ASN A 142 -2.72 -12.03 6.59
CA ASN A 142 -3.45 -11.18 7.53
C ASN A 142 -2.76 -9.82 7.65
N ALA A 143 -3.55 -8.75 7.76
CA ALA A 143 -2.99 -7.42 8.02
C ALA A 143 -2.39 -7.35 9.43
N GLN A 144 -1.27 -6.63 9.54
CA GLN A 144 -0.60 -6.36 10.81
C GLN A 144 -0.01 -4.94 10.78
N ASN A 145 0.04 -4.28 11.93
CA ASN A 145 0.79 -3.04 12.09
C ASN A 145 2.26 -3.35 12.40
N ALA A 146 3.15 -2.45 11.99
CA ALA A 146 4.53 -2.44 12.44
C ALA A 146 4.57 -2.10 13.93
N GLN A 147 5.40 -2.82 14.67
CA GLN A 147 5.68 -2.58 16.08
C GLN A 147 7.18 -2.41 16.26
N LEU A 148 7.56 -1.28 16.86
CA LEU A 148 8.94 -0.94 17.12
C LEU A 148 9.07 -0.21 18.45
N ASN A 149 10.26 -0.27 19.02
CA ASN A 149 10.65 0.48 20.20
C ASN A 149 11.76 1.46 19.80
N VAL A 150 11.61 2.72 20.17
CA VAL A 150 12.65 3.75 19.97
C VAL A 150 12.98 4.36 21.32
N ASN A 151 14.21 4.15 21.81
CA ASN A 151 14.67 4.64 23.12
C ASN A 151 13.75 4.25 24.29
N GLY A 152 13.18 3.05 24.27
CA GLY A 152 12.26 2.57 25.31
C GLY A 152 10.80 2.97 25.07
N ILE A 153 10.47 3.72 24.02
CA ILE A 153 9.10 4.10 23.67
C ILE A 153 8.55 3.13 22.63
N ASP A 154 7.47 2.43 22.98
CA ASP A 154 6.75 1.56 22.05
C ASP A 154 5.93 2.40 21.05
N ILE A 155 6.06 2.05 19.78
CA ILE A 155 5.46 2.72 18.65
C ILE A 155 4.76 1.66 17.81
N GLU A 156 3.55 2.01 17.36
CA GLU A 156 2.78 1.22 16.40
C GLU A 156 2.48 2.06 15.16
N ARG A 157 2.68 1.50 13.97
CA ARG A 157 2.42 2.18 12.69
C ARG A 157 1.76 1.24 11.69
N SER A 158 0.89 1.77 10.85
CA SER A 158 0.27 1.00 9.76
C SER A 158 1.25 0.63 8.66
N SER A 159 2.35 1.36 8.49
CA SER A 159 3.34 1.12 7.42
C SER A 159 4.74 0.86 7.96
N ASN A 160 5.52 0.13 7.17
CA ASN A 160 6.96 -0.07 7.34
C ASN A 160 7.79 1.18 7.02
N LYS A 161 7.20 2.23 6.41
CA LYS A 161 7.85 3.54 6.22
C LYS A 161 7.38 4.53 7.28
N ILE A 162 8.20 4.75 8.30
CA ILE A 162 7.88 5.59 9.46
C ILE A 162 8.59 6.92 9.33
N THR A 163 7.85 8.02 9.24
CA THR A 163 8.41 9.37 8.97
C THR A 163 8.35 10.31 10.17
N ASP A 164 7.73 9.90 11.26
CA ASP A 164 7.35 10.75 12.37
C ASP A 164 7.94 10.31 13.72
N ALA A 165 8.74 9.23 13.73
CA ALA A 165 9.29 8.68 14.96
C ALA A 165 10.69 8.09 14.72
N PRO A 166 11.79 8.83 15.01
CA PRO A 166 11.84 10.21 15.55
C PRO A 166 11.46 11.31 14.55
N GLN A 167 11.07 12.50 15.05
CA GLN A 167 10.76 13.66 14.20
C GLN A 167 11.94 14.00 13.27
N GLY A 168 11.64 14.18 11.97
CA GLY A 168 12.64 14.48 10.94
C GLY A 168 13.48 13.28 10.50
N VAL A 169 13.23 12.08 11.03
CA VAL A 169 13.89 10.84 10.63
C VAL A 169 12.86 9.93 9.94
N THR A 170 13.22 9.42 8.77
CA THR A 170 12.49 8.35 8.11
C THR A 170 13.18 7.01 8.39
N LEU A 171 12.45 6.10 9.01
CA LEU A 171 12.81 4.69 9.18
C LEU A 171 12.11 3.86 8.09
N ASP A 172 12.87 2.99 7.46
CA ASP A 172 12.36 2.01 6.48
C ASP A 172 12.60 0.62 7.08
N LEU A 173 11.52 -0.03 7.51
CA LEU A 173 11.55 -1.28 8.27
C LEU A 173 11.53 -2.46 7.29
N THR A 174 12.67 -3.13 7.15
CA THR A 174 12.83 -4.24 6.19
C THR A 174 12.88 -5.61 6.86
N LYS A 175 13.18 -5.65 8.16
CA LYS A 175 13.27 -6.88 8.96
C LYS A 175 13.16 -6.55 10.44
N LYS A 176 12.88 -7.58 11.23
CA LYS A 176 12.97 -7.53 12.69
C LYS A 176 14.43 -7.34 13.12
N VAL A 177 14.65 -6.50 14.11
CA VAL A 177 15.98 -6.20 14.67
C VAL A 177 15.87 -5.91 16.16
N THR A 178 16.98 -6.07 16.88
CA THR A 178 17.06 -5.80 18.32
C THR A 178 18.22 -4.86 18.59
N ASP A 179 17.97 -3.80 19.35
CA ASP A 179 18.93 -2.83 19.88
C ASP A 179 19.88 -2.22 18.84
N VAL A 180 19.36 -1.91 17.65
CA VAL A 180 20.13 -1.25 16.60
C VAL A 180 20.33 0.21 16.96
N ARG A 181 21.59 0.63 16.99
CA ARG A 181 21.96 2.01 17.27
C ARG A 181 22.01 2.84 15.99
N VAL A 182 21.13 3.83 15.88
CA VAL A 182 21.11 4.83 14.82
C VAL A 182 21.67 6.13 15.37
N THR A 183 22.69 6.69 14.70
CA THR A 183 23.30 7.97 15.08
C THR A 183 22.95 9.03 14.05
N VAL A 184 22.31 10.11 14.50
CA VAL A 184 21.98 11.28 13.70
C VAL A 184 22.98 12.38 14.03
N THR A 185 23.72 12.84 13.03
CA THR A 185 24.71 13.91 13.16
C THR A 185 24.32 15.09 12.27
N LYS A 186 24.78 16.28 12.66
CA LYS A 186 24.67 17.47 11.80
C LYS A 186 25.65 17.32 10.63
N SER A 187 25.16 17.47 9.40
CA SER A 187 26.00 17.60 8.20
C SER A 187 25.81 19.00 7.60
N ASN A 188 26.93 19.66 7.28
CA ASN A 188 26.95 20.92 6.54
C ASN A 188 27.36 20.71 5.07
N ASP A 189 27.46 19.46 4.62
CA ASP A 189 28.06 19.14 3.32
C ASP A 189 27.21 19.69 2.18
N LYS A 190 25.89 19.48 2.24
CA LYS A 190 24.94 20.05 1.27
C LYS A 190 24.96 21.58 1.25
N ALA A 191 25.12 22.23 2.40
CA ALA A 191 25.22 23.69 2.46
C ALA A 191 26.53 24.18 1.83
N THR A 192 27.63 23.46 2.08
CA THR A 192 28.94 23.75 1.49
C THR A 192 28.91 23.56 -0.03
N GLU A 193 28.30 22.48 -0.51
CA GLU A 193 28.10 22.21 -1.95
C GLU A 193 27.24 23.29 -2.60
N ALA A 194 26.14 23.71 -1.97
CA ALA A 194 25.28 24.77 -2.50
C ALA A 194 26.02 26.11 -2.60
N ILE A 195 26.83 26.47 -1.59
CA ILE A 195 27.65 27.69 -1.62
C ILE A 195 28.69 27.60 -2.73
N LYS A 196 29.38 26.46 -2.89
CA LYS A 196 30.34 26.25 -3.99
C LYS A 196 29.67 26.39 -5.36
N GLY A 197 28.55 25.73 -5.58
CA GLY A 197 27.81 25.82 -6.84
C GLY A 197 27.32 27.25 -7.14
N TRP A 198 26.95 28.01 -6.11
CA TRP A 198 26.63 29.43 -6.28
C TRP A 198 27.85 30.27 -6.66
N VAL A 199 29.00 30.08 -5.99
CA VAL A 199 30.26 30.76 -6.34
C VAL A 199 30.68 30.45 -7.78
N ASP A 200 30.59 29.19 -8.19
CA ASP A 200 30.95 28.77 -9.56
C ASP A 200 30.02 29.42 -10.60
N SER A 201 28.72 29.49 -10.31
CA SER A 201 27.74 30.17 -11.16
C SER A 201 27.98 31.68 -11.25
N TYR A 202 28.36 32.31 -10.14
CA TYR A 202 28.69 33.74 -10.08
C TYR A 202 29.97 34.07 -10.87
N ASN A 203 31.02 33.26 -10.71
CA ASN A 203 32.26 33.43 -11.47
C ASN A 203 32.02 33.25 -12.97
N SER A 204 31.22 32.24 -13.35
CA SER A 204 30.83 32.03 -14.74
C SER A 204 30.08 33.24 -15.33
N LEU A 205 29.23 33.89 -14.52
CA LEU A 205 28.54 35.12 -14.92
C LEU A 205 29.52 36.29 -15.12
N ILE A 206 30.47 36.48 -14.21
CA ILE A 206 31.50 37.52 -14.34
C ILE A 206 32.32 37.30 -15.62
N ASP A 207 32.77 36.08 -15.87
CA ASP A 207 33.54 35.74 -17.07
C ASP A 207 32.73 36.02 -18.35
N THR A 208 31.42 35.76 -18.30
CA THR A 208 30.50 36.12 -19.39
C THR A 208 30.41 37.63 -19.60
N PHE A 209 30.33 38.44 -18.54
CA PHE A 209 30.36 39.90 -18.68
C PHE A 209 31.69 40.40 -19.24
N ASN A 210 32.82 39.91 -18.71
CA ASN A 210 34.16 40.29 -19.16
C ASN A 210 34.45 39.89 -20.62
N THR A 211 33.74 38.91 -21.17
CA THR A 211 33.87 38.53 -22.59
C THR A 211 32.97 39.35 -23.51
N LEU A 212 31.95 40.02 -22.98
CA LEU A 212 30.96 40.80 -23.73
C LEU A 212 31.21 42.32 -23.73
N THR A 213 32.10 42.81 -22.86
CA THR A 213 32.47 44.23 -22.72
C THR A 213 33.97 44.41 -22.83
#